data_AF-A0A1C3F2M8-F1
#
_entry.id   AF-A0A1C3F2M8-F1
#
_cell.length_a   1.000
_cell.length_b   1.000
_cell.length_c   1.000
_cell.angle_alpha   90.00
_cell.angle_beta   90.00
_cell.angle_gamma   90.00
#
_symmetry.space_group_name_H-M   'P 1'
#
loop_
_entity.id
_entity.type
_entity.pdbx_description
1 polymer ?
#
loop_
_entity_poly.entity_id
_entity_poly.type
_entity_poly.pdbx_seq_one_letter_code
_entity_poly.pdbx_strand_id
1 'polypeptide(L)'
;MIREIAYNDVKDSLKTGDLHDRIQVDVKQHYDTHFLVKYLNRSLKQPELEQLKDFIDKVHDRGFPTAENALKYYIEGRSYNKPAPDTEVFCSELTAETFMALGFISTDYVPNGYCPDDFNKSDNMPSLQPFHFIDGARLNK
;
A
#
# COMPACT_ATOMS: atom_id res chain seq x y z
N MET A 1 -4.38 -18.29 -4.24
CA MET A 1 -3.42 -17.96 -3.16
C MET A 1 -3.23 -16.45 -3.21
N ILE A 2 -3.77 -15.73 -2.22
CA ILE A 2 -3.68 -14.26 -2.14
C ILE A 2 -2.39 -13.95 -1.39
N ARG A 3 -1.49 -13.17 -2.01
CA ARG A 3 -0.23 -12.73 -1.40
C ARG A 3 -0.34 -11.25 -1.07
N GLU A 4 -0.01 -10.90 0.16
CA GLU A 4 0.05 -9.51 0.63
C GLU A 4 1.51 -9.05 0.71
N ILE A 5 1.77 -7.77 0.48
CA ILE A 5 3.07 -7.15 0.77
C ILE A 5 2.99 -6.59 2.20
N ALA A 6 3.78 -7.16 3.11
CA ALA A 6 3.80 -6.75 4.51
C ALA A 6 5.23 -6.46 5.00
N TYR A 7 5.33 -5.60 6.01
CA TYR A 7 6.57 -5.25 6.69
C TYR A 7 7.05 -6.39 7.63
N ASN A 8 8.36 -6.61 7.71
CA ASN A 8 8.98 -7.64 8.53
C ASN A 8 9.98 -7.05 9.54
N ASP A 9 9.59 -7.01 10.82
CA ASP A 9 10.39 -6.47 11.93
C ASP A 9 11.73 -7.20 12.18
N VAL A 10 11.94 -8.39 11.60
CA VAL A 10 13.17 -9.17 11.78
C VAL A 10 14.21 -8.85 10.69
N LYS A 11 13.79 -8.25 9.56
CA LYS A 11 14.68 -7.99 8.41
C LYS A 11 14.63 -6.55 7.87
N ASP A 12 13.83 -5.65 8.44
CA ASP A 12 13.63 -4.29 7.92
C ASP A 12 13.38 -4.26 6.40
N SER A 13 12.54 -5.17 5.88
CA SER A 13 12.30 -5.29 4.43
C SER A 13 10.85 -5.66 4.09
N LEU A 14 10.41 -5.29 2.88
CA LEU A 14 9.12 -5.72 2.34
C LEU A 14 9.15 -7.20 1.96
N LYS A 15 8.09 -7.95 2.31
CA LYS A 15 7.93 -9.35 1.87
C LYS A 15 6.55 -9.60 1.31
N THR A 16 6.49 -10.46 0.30
CA THR A 16 5.24 -11.14 -0.05
C THR A 16 5.03 -12.34 0.89
N GLY A 17 3.91 -12.37 1.60
CA GLY A 17 3.54 -13.43 2.55
C GLY A 17 2.18 -14.05 2.24
N ASP A 18 1.89 -15.19 2.84
CA ASP A 18 0.52 -15.71 2.86
C ASP A 18 -0.33 -14.85 3.81
N LEU A 19 -1.41 -14.29 3.27
CA LEU A 19 -2.32 -13.41 4.00
C LEU A 19 -2.92 -14.08 5.25
N HIS A 20 -3.23 -15.39 5.17
CA HIS A 20 -3.77 -16.13 6.31
C HIS A 20 -2.75 -16.19 7.45
N ASP A 21 -1.50 -16.51 7.14
CA ASP A 21 -0.45 -16.62 8.16
C ASP A 21 -0.17 -15.27 8.81
N ARG A 22 -0.23 -14.17 8.05
CA ARG A 22 -0.03 -12.83 8.60
C ARG A 22 -1.16 -12.41 9.54
N ILE A 23 -2.41 -12.58 9.13
CA ILE A 23 -3.57 -12.26 9.98
C ILE A 23 -3.53 -13.10 11.27
N GLN A 24 -3.12 -14.37 11.18
CA GLN A 24 -2.98 -15.21 12.37
C GLN A 24 -1.91 -14.70 13.33
N VAL A 25 -0.80 -14.14 12.83
CA VAL A 25 0.24 -13.51 13.67
C VAL A 25 -0.31 -12.26 14.35
N ASP A 26 -0.92 -11.35 13.58
CA ASP A 26 -1.41 -10.07 14.10
C ASP A 26 -2.53 -10.27 15.15
N VAL A 27 -3.44 -11.22 14.92
CA VAL A 27 -4.49 -11.61 15.88
C VAL A 27 -3.88 -12.21 17.15
N LYS A 28 -2.90 -13.12 17.02
CA LYS A 28 -2.25 -13.78 18.19
C LYS A 28 -1.42 -12.81 19.02
N GLN A 29 -0.80 -11.82 18.39
CA GLN A 29 0.02 -10.82 19.07
C GLN A 29 -0.78 -9.60 19.52
N HIS A 30 -2.10 -9.58 19.24
CA HIS A 30 -3.01 -8.47 19.55
C HIS A 30 -2.57 -7.12 18.97
N TYR A 31 -1.85 -7.14 17.83
CA TYR A 31 -1.49 -5.91 17.12
C TYR A 31 -2.71 -5.30 16.45
N ASP A 32 -3.40 -6.12 15.65
CA ASP A 32 -4.65 -5.76 15.00
C ASP A 32 -5.68 -6.86 15.25
N THR A 33 -6.88 -6.45 15.64
CA THR A 33 -7.96 -7.38 16.00
C THR A 33 -9.11 -7.36 15.01
N HIS A 34 -9.18 -6.36 14.13
CA HIS A 34 -10.26 -6.16 13.19
C HIS A 34 -9.71 -5.76 11.83
N PHE A 35 -10.11 -6.48 10.77
CA PHE A 35 -9.62 -6.22 9.42
C PHE A 35 -10.78 -5.95 8.46
N LEU A 36 -10.62 -4.93 7.63
CA LEU A 36 -11.51 -4.64 6.50
C LEU A 36 -10.73 -4.84 5.21
N VAL A 37 -11.16 -5.81 4.39
CA VAL A 37 -10.62 -6.00 3.05
C VAL A 37 -11.46 -5.19 2.07
N LYS A 38 -10.82 -4.40 1.21
CA LYS A 38 -11.46 -3.70 0.09
C LYS A 38 -11.00 -4.30 -1.23
N TYR A 39 -11.93 -4.56 -2.14
CA TYR A 39 -11.61 -5.05 -3.49
C TYR A 39 -11.78 -3.92 -4.50
N LEU A 40 -11.03 -3.98 -5.59
CA LEU A 40 -11.38 -3.24 -6.79
C LEU A 40 -12.70 -3.78 -7.35
N ASN A 41 -13.55 -2.89 -7.86
CA ASN A 41 -14.83 -3.25 -8.50
C ASN A 41 -14.68 -4.04 -9.81
N ARG A 42 -13.45 -4.34 -10.22
CA ARG A 42 -13.12 -5.13 -11.42
C ARG A 42 -11.83 -5.92 -11.19
N SER A 43 -11.66 -6.98 -11.97
CA SER A 43 -10.38 -7.68 -12.05
C SER A 43 -9.32 -6.85 -12.79
N LEU A 44 -8.06 -7.09 -12.45
CA LEU A 44 -6.92 -6.59 -13.21
C LEU A 44 -6.82 -7.33 -14.55
N LYS A 45 -6.51 -6.59 -15.61
CA LYS A 45 -6.21 -7.12 -16.95
C LYS A 45 -4.80 -7.70 -16.97
N GLN A 46 -4.50 -8.53 -17.96
CA GLN A 46 -3.18 -9.16 -18.09
C GLN A 46 -2.00 -8.15 -18.10
N PRO A 47 -2.06 -7.01 -18.82
CA PRO A 47 -0.99 -6.01 -18.76
C PRO A 47 -0.85 -5.34 -17.38
N GLU A 48 -1.97 -5.12 -16.68
CA GLU A 48 -1.96 -4.55 -15.32
C GLU A 48 -1.35 -5.55 -14.31
N LEU A 49 -1.58 -6.85 -14.50
CA LEU A 49 -0.95 -7.91 -13.70
C LEU A 49 0.56 -8.00 -13.93
N GLU A 50 1.02 -7.79 -15.15
CA GLU A 50 2.45 -7.74 -15.48
C GLU A 50 3.11 -6.51 -14.85
N GLN A 51 2.50 -5.33 -15.00
CA GLN A 51 2.95 -4.11 -14.33
C GLN A 51 3.02 -4.26 -12.81
N LEU A 52 2.03 -4.93 -12.20
CA LEU A 52 2.04 -5.20 -10.77
C LEU A 52 3.24 -6.08 -10.36
N LYS A 53 3.55 -7.11 -11.15
CA LYS A 53 4.71 -7.99 -10.87
C LYS A 53 6.03 -7.23 -10.98
N ASP A 54 6.20 -6.47 -12.06
CA ASP A 54 7.41 -5.67 -12.28
C ASP A 54 7.59 -4.64 -11.14
N PHE A 55 6.48 -4.05 -10.68
CA PHE A 55 6.49 -3.14 -9.54
C PHE A 55 6.91 -3.84 -8.24
N ILE A 56 6.35 -5.01 -7.96
CA ILE A 56 6.70 -5.81 -6.77
C ILE A 56 8.20 -6.13 -6.77
N ASP A 57 8.75 -6.57 -7.90
CA ASP A 57 10.17 -6.90 -8.03
C ASP A 57 11.06 -5.66 -7.82
N LYS A 58 10.63 -4.49 -8.31
CA LYS A 58 11.34 -3.22 -8.13
C LYS A 58 11.44 -2.78 -6.67
N VAL A 59 10.38 -2.96 -5.89
CA VAL A 59 10.27 -2.43 -4.52
C VAL A 59 10.64 -3.43 -3.44
N HIS A 60 10.83 -4.71 -3.79
CA HIS A 60 11.03 -5.80 -2.83
C HIS A 60 12.18 -5.56 -1.84
N ASP A 61 13.27 -4.94 -2.29
CA ASP A 61 14.48 -4.72 -1.51
C ASP A 61 14.47 -3.41 -0.69
N ARG A 62 13.40 -2.62 -0.77
CA ARG A 62 13.29 -1.38 0.01
C ARG A 62 13.06 -1.68 1.49
N GLY A 63 13.67 -0.83 2.31
CA GLY A 63 13.47 -0.83 3.77
C GLY A 63 12.21 -0.09 4.18
N PHE A 64 11.94 -0.08 5.48
CA PHE A 64 10.87 0.73 6.06
C PHE A 64 11.49 1.86 6.89
N PRO A 65 10.96 3.08 6.77
CA PRO A 65 11.47 4.20 7.54
C PRO A 65 11.20 4.04 9.04
N THR A 66 12.02 4.67 9.88
CA THR A 66 11.65 4.86 11.29
C THR A 66 10.33 5.63 11.41
N ALA A 67 9.62 5.52 12.53
CA ALA A 67 8.36 6.27 12.72
C ALA A 67 8.54 7.79 12.57
N GLU A 68 9.67 8.34 13.01
CA GLU A 68 10.02 9.76 12.82
C GLU A 68 10.20 10.11 11.34
N ASN A 69 10.93 9.28 10.59
CA ASN A 69 11.10 9.46 9.15
C ASN A 69 9.78 9.31 8.40
N ALA A 70 8.95 8.31 8.75
CA ALA A 70 7.64 8.10 8.13
C ALA A 70 6.76 9.34 8.30
N LEU A 71 6.69 9.91 9.50
CA LEU A 71 5.94 11.14 9.77
C LEU A 71 6.50 12.33 8.98
N LYS A 72 7.83 12.51 9.00
CA LYS A 72 8.50 13.58 8.25
C LYS A 72 8.21 13.48 6.75
N TYR A 73 8.41 12.31 6.15
CA TYR A 73 8.16 12.07 4.73
C TYR A 73 6.70 12.29 4.38
N TYR A 74 5.77 11.85 5.24
CA TYR A 74 4.35 12.12 5.02
C TYR A 74 4.03 13.61 4.95
N ILE A 75 4.53 14.40 5.92
CA ILE A 75 4.32 15.86 5.95
C ILE A 75 4.97 16.53 4.73
N GLU A 76 6.21 16.16 4.41
CA GLU A 76 6.93 16.68 3.25
C GLU A 76 6.19 16.39 1.92
N GLY A 77 5.64 15.19 1.77
CA GLY A 77 4.86 14.80 0.60
C GLY A 77 3.51 15.52 0.54
N ARG A 78 2.74 15.48 1.64
CA ARG A 78 1.38 16.03 1.69
C ARG A 78 1.34 17.54 1.50
N SER A 79 2.27 18.26 2.14
CA SER A 79 2.23 19.73 2.19
C SER A 79 3.09 20.40 1.13
N TYR A 80 4.14 19.73 0.66
CA TYR A 80 5.14 20.34 -0.23
C TYR A 80 5.39 19.55 -1.52
N ASN A 81 4.67 18.45 -1.74
CA ASN A 81 4.85 17.55 -2.88
C ASN A 81 6.30 17.09 -3.06
N LYS A 82 7.02 16.89 -1.94
CA LYS A 82 8.43 16.52 -1.94
C LYS A 82 8.57 14.99 -1.78
N PRO A 83 9.29 14.30 -2.68
CA PRO A 83 9.41 12.85 -2.64
C PRO A 83 10.27 12.38 -1.45
N ALA A 84 9.92 11.21 -0.90
CA ALA A 84 10.74 10.50 0.06
C ALA A 84 11.98 9.85 -0.62
N PRO A 85 12.99 9.40 0.14
CA PRO A 85 14.11 8.64 -0.41
C PRO A 85 13.66 7.29 -0.99
N ASP A 86 14.23 6.90 -2.13
CA ASP A 86 13.87 5.66 -2.86
C ASP A 86 14.28 4.35 -2.15
N THR A 87 15.02 4.44 -1.04
CA THR A 87 15.52 3.30 -0.27
C THR A 87 14.55 2.83 0.81
N GLU A 88 13.58 3.66 1.17
CA GLU A 88 12.61 3.41 2.25
C GLU A 88 11.20 3.66 1.72
N VAL A 89 10.23 2.90 2.23
CA VAL A 89 8.83 3.09 1.85
C VAL A 89 7.90 2.67 3.00
N PHE A 90 6.84 3.46 3.26
CA PHE A 90 5.81 3.09 4.24
C PHE A 90 4.52 2.60 3.57
N CYS A 91 3.61 1.99 4.33
CA CYS A 91 2.51 1.19 3.78
C CYS A 91 1.59 1.95 2.81
N SER A 92 1.16 3.16 3.17
CA SER A 92 0.27 3.96 2.31
C SER A 92 0.99 4.55 1.10
N GLU A 93 2.29 4.85 1.23
CA GLU A 93 3.15 5.26 0.11
C GLU A 93 3.30 4.11 -0.89
N LEU A 94 3.63 2.91 -0.43
CA LEU A 94 3.73 1.72 -1.27
C LEU A 94 2.41 1.42 -2.01
N THR A 95 1.29 1.62 -1.32
CA THR A 95 -0.04 1.51 -1.92
C THR A 95 -0.21 2.57 -3.02
N ALA A 96 0.11 3.84 -2.75
CA ALA A 96 0.03 4.90 -3.74
C ALA A 96 0.89 4.59 -4.97
N GLU A 97 2.15 4.21 -4.77
CA GLU A 97 3.07 3.82 -5.84
C GLU A 97 2.53 2.66 -6.67
N THR A 98 1.89 1.67 -6.04
CA THR A 98 1.26 0.55 -6.75
C THR A 98 0.17 1.08 -7.70
N PHE A 99 -0.72 1.94 -7.21
CA PHE A 99 -1.80 2.50 -8.03
C PHE A 99 -1.28 3.44 -9.12
N MET A 100 -0.20 4.18 -8.85
CA MET A 100 0.49 5.02 -9.84
C MET A 100 1.14 4.16 -10.94
N ALA A 101 1.83 3.08 -10.56
CA ALA A 101 2.47 2.15 -11.50
C ALA A 101 1.46 1.45 -12.42
N LEU A 102 0.25 1.17 -11.90
CA LEU A 102 -0.87 0.63 -12.66
C LEU A 102 -1.63 1.69 -13.49
N GLY A 103 -1.26 2.96 -13.38
CA GLY A 103 -1.93 4.07 -14.07
C GLY A 103 -3.36 4.33 -13.59
N PHE A 104 -3.68 3.97 -12.34
CA PHE A 104 -5.00 4.21 -11.74
C PHE A 104 -5.12 5.61 -11.15
N ILE A 105 -4.04 6.14 -10.57
CA ILE A 105 -3.98 7.49 -10.01
C ILE A 105 -2.83 8.29 -10.62
N SER A 106 -2.95 9.62 -10.64
CA SER A 106 -1.94 10.52 -11.21
C SER A 106 -0.61 10.48 -10.46
N THR A 107 0.48 10.70 -11.19
CA THR A 107 1.83 10.91 -10.66
C THR A 107 2.17 12.39 -10.43
N ASP A 108 1.22 13.31 -10.62
CA ASP A 108 1.42 14.74 -10.33
C ASP A 108 1.66 15.01 -8.84
N TYR A 109 1.19 14.10 -7.98
CA TYR A 109 1.39 14.11 -6.54
C TYR A 109 2.34 12.99 -6.13
N VAL A 110 3.23 13.26 -5.19
CA VAL A 110 4.19 12.28 -4.68
C VAL A 110 3.51 11.22 -3.81
N PRO A 111 3.95 9.94 -3.87
CA PRO A 111 3.27 8.83 -3.20
C PRO A 111 3.35 8.92 -1.66
N ASN A 112 4.40 9.52 -1.11
CA ASN A 112 4.50 9.77 0.33
C ASN A 112 3.49 10.82 0.84
N GLY A 113 2.74 11.49 -0.03
CA GLY A 113 1.64 12.38 0.36
C GLY A 113 0.33 11.67 0.72
N TYR A 114 0.24 10.35 0.54
CA TYR A 114 -0.98 9.57 0.78
C TYR A 114 -0.98 8.90 2.15
N CYS A 115 -2.14 8.88 2.81
CA CYS A 115 -2.39 8.18 4.07
C CYS A 115 -3.51 7.13 3.90
N PRO A 116 -3.66 6.18 4.83
CA PRO A 116 -4.67 5.12 4.73
C PRO A 116 -6.11 5.63 4.52
N ASP A 117 -6.45 6.77 5.10
CA ASP A 117 -7.79 7.36 5.00
C ASP A 117 -8.14 7.84 3.58
N ASP A 118 -7.13 8.23 2.78
CA ASP A 118 -7.33 8.64 1.38
C ASP A 118 -7.86 7.46 0.54
N PHE A 119 -7.36 6.25 0.79
CA PHE A 119 -7.83 5.01 0.13
C PHE A 119 -9.15 4.50 0.69
N ASN A 120 -9.43 4.76 1.97
CA ASN A 120 -10.67 4.32 2.60
C ASN A 120 -11.88 5.11 2.08
N LYS A 121 -11.75 6.43 2.00
CA LYS A 121 -12.82 7.33 1.53
C LYS A 121 -12.95 7.36 0.02
N SER A 122 -11.85 7.18 -0.72
CA SER A 122 -11.81 7.24 -2.20
C SER A 122 -12.18 8.58 -2.84
N ASP A 123 -12.67 9.56 -2.08
CA ASP A 123 -13.19 10.83 -2.60
C ASP A 123 -12.09 11.79 -3.11
N ASN A 124 -10.84 11.61 -2.67
CA ASN A 124 -9.75 12.57 -2.87
C ASN A 124 -8.59 12.03 -3.74
N MET A 125 -8.76 10.90 -4.43
CA MET A 125 -7.69 10.36 -5.27
C MET A 125 -7.77 10.96 -6.69
N PRO A 126 -6.65 11.43 -7.27
CA PRO A 126 -6.60 11.95 -8.62
C PRO A 126 -6.66 10.80 -9.63
N SER A 127 -7.83 10.17 -9.76
CA SER A 127 -8.05 8.98 -10.57
C SER A 127 -7.89 9.27 -12.06
N LEU A 128 -7.05 8.48 -12.74
CA LEU A 128 -6.86 8.52 -14.20
C LEU A 128 -7.79 7.55 -14.93
N GLN A 129 -8.31 6.55 -14.22
CA GLN A 129 -9.21 5.54 -14.76
C GLN A 129 -10.41 5.33 -13.83
N PRO A 130 -11.56 4.88 -14.35
CA PRO A 130 -12.70 4.53 -13.52
C PRO A 130 -12.39 3.27 -12.70
N PHE A 131 -12.23 3.44 -11.40
CA PHE A 131 -12.21 2.36 -10.41
C PHE A 131 -12.85 2.86 -9.11
N HIS A 132 -13.38 1.94 -8.31
CA HIS A 132 -13.76 2.22 -6.93
C HIS A 132 -13.57 0.98 -6.08
N PHE A 133 -13.46 1.19 -4.78
CA PHE A 133 -13.40 0.10 -3.83
C PHE A 133 -14.79 -0.38 -3.46
N ILE A 134 -14.95 -1.69 -3.40
CA ILE A 134 -16.11 -2.37 -2.80
C ILE A 134 -15.68 -3.02 -1.49
N ASP A 135 -16.52 -2.91 -0.47
CA ASP A 135 -16.27 -3.57 0.80
C ASP A 135 -16.28 -5.09 0.60
N GLY A 136 -15.22 -5.73 1.06
CA GLY A 136 -15.01 -7.16 1.00
C GLY A 136 -15.24 -7.86 2.33
N ALA A 137 -14.46 -8.90 2.56
CA ALA A 137 -14.53 -9.65 3.81
C ALA A 137 -14.16 -8.75 5.02
N ARG A 138 -14.90 -8.94 6.10
CA ARG A 138 -14.52 -8.45 7.44
C ARG A 138 -14.01 -9.63 8.23
N LEU A 139 -12.77 -9.56 8.68
CA LEU A 139 -12.12 -10.67 9.39
C LEU A 139 -12.03 -10.32 10.88
N ASN A 140 -12.33 -11.32 11.71
CA ASN A 140 -12.30 -11.25 13.18
C ASN A 140 -13.22 -10.13 13.74
N LYS A 141 -14.53 -10.39 13.73
CA LYS A 141 -15.56 -9.51 14.32
C LYS A 141 -15.83 -9.86 15.78
#